data_AF-A0A024FJE4-F1
#
_entry.id   AF-A0A024FJE4-F1
#
_cell.length_a   1.000
_cell.length_b   1.000
_cell.length_c   1.000
_cell.angle_alpha   90.00
_cell.angle_beta   90.00
_cell.angle_gamma   90.00
#
_symmetry.space_group_name_H-M   'P 1'
#
loop_
_entity.id
_entity.type
_entity.pdbx_description
1 polymer ?
#
loop_
_entity_poly.entity_id
_entity_poly.type
_entity_poly.pdbx_seq_one_letter_code
_entity_poly.pdbx_strand_id
1 'polypeptide(L)'
;MNKYLLPIIAIIIGVGIAFFTKKDKSISTKLLLSFSGAFLLALTLFDLLPEVYHHIDDAKQTGLFIMCGILLQVILEFLSKGAEHGHVHIHKEDTAFPWLLFISLCIHSFLEGFPIHEHNDMVYGVLIHKIPIAALIGAFLLESSYTRLQIVGFLIIFGAMTPLGTFISNTMPFVAEYVDAINAVVIGIFLHISTTILFETGEGHKFNLSKLLAICLGILIAYFI
;
A
#
# COMPACT_ATOMS: atom_id res chain seq x y z
N MET A 1 -2.83 -12.11 -17.52
CA MET A 1 -2.05 -10.97 -18.06
C MET A 1 -2.39 -9.66 -17.35
N ASN A 2 -3.66 -9.33 -17.14
CA ASN A 2 -4.07 -8.07 -16.49
C ASN A 2 -3.57 -7.90 -15.05
N LYS A 3 -3.50 -8.98 -14.25
CA LYS A 3 -3.07 -8.92 -12.83
C LYS A 3 -1.68 -8.31 -12.60
N TYR A 4 -0.76 -8.47 -13.55
CA TYR A 4 0.60 -7.94 -13.46
C TYR A 4 0.72 -6.50 -13.97
N LEU A 5 -0.20 -6.07 -14.84
CA LEU A 5 -0.16 -4.75 -15.48
C LEU A 5 -0.85 -3.68 -14.62
N LEU A 6 -1.92 -4.06 -13.91
CA LEU A 6 -2.71 -3.15 -13.08
C LEU A 6 -1.88 -2.42 -12.01
N PRO A 7 -0.99 -3.07 -11.24
CA PRO A 7 -0.12 -2.37 -10.29
C PRO A 7 0.82 -1.35 -10.94
N ILE A 8 1.29 -1.63 -12.16
CA ILE A 8 2.16 -0.71 -12.92
C ILE A 8 1.36 0.50 -13.39
N ILE A 9 0.15 0.27 -13.90
CA ILE A 9 -0.78 1.35 -14.31
C ILE A 9 -1.10 2.26 -13.13
N ALA A 10 -1.36 1.69 -11.94
CA ALA A 10 -1.63 2.44 -10.72
C ALA A 10 -0.52 3.45 -10.39
N ILE A 11 0.74 3.05 -10.57
CA ILE A 11 1.90 3.91 -10.33
C ILE A 11 2.00 5.02 -11.38
N ILE A 12 1.77 4.71 -12.65
CA ILE A 12 1.74 5.72 -13.72
C ILE A 12 0.66 6.77 -13.44
N ILE A 13 -0.53 6.33 -13.03
CA ILE A 13 -1.64 7.23 -12.65
C ILE A 13 -1.24 8.09 -11.45
N GLY A 14 -0.72 7.49 -10.39
CA GLY A 14 -0.30 8.22 -9.19
C GLY A 14 0.79 9.25 -9.48
N VAL A 15 1.81 8.91 -10.25
CA VAL A 15 2.87 9.84 -10.67
C VAL A 15 2.32 10.95 -11.57
N GLY A 16 1.36 10.63 -12.45
CA GLY A 16 0.62 11.61 -13.23
C GLY A 16 -0.10 12.61 -12.33
N ILE A 17 -0.85 12.13 -11.33
CA ILE A 17 -1.51 12.97 -10.33
C ILE A 17 -0.47 13.88 -9.66
N ALA A 18 0.63 13.32 -9.16
CA ALA A 18 1.70 14.07 -8.51
C ALA A 18 2.25 15.24 -9.35
N PHE A 19 2.38 15.02 -10.66
CA PHE A 19 2.85 16.05 -11.59
C PHE A 19 1.85 17.20 -11.72
N PHE A 20 0.55 16.91 -11.76
CA PHE A 20 -0.51 17.91 -11.87
C PHE A 20 -0.85 18.60 -10.54
N THR A 21 -0.72 17.91 -9.41
CA THR A 21 -1.02 18.45 -8.07
C THR A 21 0.18 19.04 -7.35
N LYS A 22 1.32 19.22 -8.02
CA LYS A 22 2.61 19.70 -7.47
C LYS A 22 2.54 21.05 -6.70
N LYS A 23 1.43 21.78 -6.78
CA LYS A 23 1.22 23.08 -6.09
C LYS A 23 0.11 23.07 -5.03
N ASP A 24 -0.77 22.08 -5.03
CA ASP A 24 -1.93 22.03 -4.14
C ASP A 24 -1.92 20.71 -3.36
N LYS A 25 -1.51 20.78 -2.08
CA LYS A 25 -1.73 19.73 -1.09
C LYS A 25 -3.23 19.66 -0.75
N SER A 26 -4.05 19.30 -1.75
CA SER A 26 -5.49 19.49 -1.67
C SER A 26 -6.18 18.42 -0.81
N ILE A 27 -7.34 18.81 -0.28
CA ILE A 27 -8.34 17.95 0.36
C ILE A 27 -8.64 16.69 -0.49
N SER A 28 -8.50 16.76 -1.81
CA SER A 28 -8.74 15.64 -2.73
C SER A 28 -7.80 14.46 -2.48
N THR A 29 -6.50 14.70 -2.24
CA THR A 29 -5.53 13.62 -1.96
C THR A 29 -5.84 12.94 -0.63
N LYS A 30 -6.32 13.70 0.38
CA LYS A 30 -6.72 13.14 1.68
C LYS A 30 -8.01 12.31 1.59
N LEU A 31 -8.97 12.73 0.76
CA LEU A 31 -10.19 11.97 0.48
C LEU A 31 -9.87 10.69 -0.30
N LEU A 32 -8.99 10.77 -1.29
CA LEU A 32 -8.51 9.62 -2.05
C LEU A 32 -7.81 8.61 -1.13
N LEU A 33 -6.95 9.09 -0.21
CA LEU A 33 -6.27 8.25 0.78
C LEU A 33 -7.30 7.59 1.71
N SER A 34 -8.28 8.35 2.22
CA SER A 34 -9.34 7.81 3.10
C SER A 34 -10.21 6.74 2.41
N PHE A 35 -10.63 6.99 1.16
CA PHE A 35 -11.35 6.01 0.34
C PHE A 35 -10.50 4.76 0.14
N SER A 36 -9.25 4.94 -0.28
CA SER A 36 -8.32 3.86 -0.58
C SER A 36 -8.02 2.99 0.64
N GLY A 37 -7.76 3.59 1.81
CA GLY A 37 -7.56 2.88 3.06
C GLY A 37 -8.81 2.12 3.51
N ALA A 38 -10.00 2.74 3.38
CA ALA A 38 -11.26 2.05 3.68
C ALA A 38 -11.52 0.86 2.77
N PHE A 39 -11.27 1.01 1.47
CA PHE A 39 -11.44 -0.03 0.46
C PHE A 39 -10.50 -1.23 0.72
N LEU A 40 -9.21 -0.95 0.95
CA LEU A 40 -8.23 -1.98 1.27
C LEU A 40 -8.55 -2.70 2.59
N LEU A 41 -8.94 -1.96 3.63
CA LEU A 41 -9.38 -2.54 4.91
C LEU A 41 -10.58 -3.46 4.70
N ALA A 42 -11.57 -3.03 3.93
CA ALA A 42 -12.78 -3.80 3.70
C ALA A 42 -12.48 -5.12 2.97
N LEU A 43 -11.70 -5.11 1.88
CA LEU A 43 -11.27 -6.35 1.21
C LEU A 43 -10.44 -7.25 2.13
N THR A 44 -9.59 -6.65 2.97
CA THR A 44 -8.81 -7.43 3.96
C THR A 44 -9.75 -8.13 4.95
N LEU A 45 -10.82 -7.48 5.40
CA LEU A 45 -11.77 -8.02 6.37
C LEU A 45 -12.80 -8.98 5.78
N PHE A 46 -13.24 -8.74 4.54
CA PHE A 46 -14.28 -9.55 3.89
C PHE A 46 -13.71 -10.77 3.17
N ASP A 47 -12.51 -10.66 2.59
CA ASP A 47 -11.94 -11.73 1.77
C ASP A 47 -10.74 -12.39 2.46
N LEU A 48 -9.66 -11.63 2.68
CA LEU A 48 -8.38 -12.22 3.10
C LEU A 48 -8.41 -12.80 4.51
N LEU A 49 -9.01 -12.07 5.46
CA LEU A 49 -9.03 -12.47 6.86
C LEU A 49 -9.84 -13.76 7.07
N PRO A 50 -11.09 -13.90 6.58
CA PRO A 50 -11.80 -15.17 6.68
C PRO A 50 -11.05 -16.33 6.01
N GLU A 51 -10.49 -16.10 4.82
CA GLU A 51 -9.81 -17.13 4.04
C GLU A 51 -8.60 -17.70 4.78
N VAL A 52 -7.75 -16.85 5.36
CA VAL A 52 -6.53 -17.33 6.01
C VAL A 52 -6.83 -18.14 7.27
N TYR A 53 -7.93 -17.84 7.97
CA TYR A 53 -8.41 -18.63 9.11
C TYR A 53 -9.03 -19.98 8.70
N HIS A 54 -9.38 -20.15 7.43
CA HIS A 54 -9.81 -21.44 6.88
C HIS A 54 -8.65 -22.32 6.40
N HIS A 55 -7.52 -21.71 6.01
CA HIS A 55 -6.36 -22.43 5.47
C HIS A 55 -5.31 -22.82 6.52
N ILE A 56 -5.22 -22.10 7.63
CA ILE A 56 -4.30 -22.42 8.73
C ILE A 56 -5.10 -23.05 9.89
N ASP A 57 -4.86 -24.33 10.16
CA ASP A 57 -5.58 -25.11 11.17
C ASP A 57 -5.55 -24.47 12.58
N ASP A 58 -4.41 -23.90 12.98
CA ASP A 58 -4.29 -23.21 14.27
C ASP A 58 -4.61 -21.71 14.14
N ALA A 59 -5.82 -21.35 14.56
CA ALA A 59 -6.28 -19.96 14.62
C ALA A 59 -5.35 -19.06 15.47
N LYS A 60 -4.70 -19.59 16.51
CA LYS A 60 -3.76 -18.80 17.33
C LYS A 60 -2.48 -18.51 16.57
N GLN A 61 -1.99 -19.48 15.79
CA GLN A 61 -0.84 -19.30 14.90
C GLN A 61 -1.14 -18.30 13.78
N THR A 62 -2.35 -18.36 13.20
CA THR A 62 -2.84 -17.37 12.23
C THR A 62 -2.76 -15.96 12.80
N GLY A 63 -3.33 -15.76 14.00
CA GLY A 63 -3.26 -14.48 14.70
C GLY A 63 -1.83 -14.02 14.99
N LEU A 64 -0.91 -14.93 15.29
CA LEU A 64 0.51 -14.61 15.49
C LEU A 64 1.15 -14.06 14.20
N PHE A 65 0.91 -14.69 13.05
CA PHE A 65 1.44 -14.21 11.77
C PHE A 65 0.88 -12.84 11.37
N ILE A 66 -0.41 -12.60 11.62
CA ILE A 66 -1.03 -11.28 11.44
C ILE A 66 -0.33 -10.24 12.33
N MET A 67 -0.07 -10.56 13.61
CA MET A 67 0.66 -9.68 14.51
C MET A 67 2.10 -9.42 14.04
N CYS A 68 2.79 -10.43 13.50
CA CYS A 68 4.10 -10.26 12.89
C CYS A 68 4.04 -9.31 11.69
N GLY A 69 2.98 -9.38 10.88
CA GLY A 69 2.73 -8.45 9.77
C GLY A 69 2.57 -7.00 10.22
N ILE A 70 1.78 -6.76 11.27
CA ILE A 70 1.63 -5.43 11.87
C ILE A 70 2.99 -4.91 12.36
N LEU A 71 3.74 -5.71 13.12
CA LEU A 71 5.05 -5.31 13.64
C LEU A 71 6.06 -5.05 12.52
N LEU A 72 6.06 -5.88 11.49
CA LEU A 72 6.89 -5.68 10.31
C LEU A 72 6.57 -4.34 9.65
N GLN A 73 5.28 -4.04 9.45
CA GLN A 73 4.89 -2.78 8.85
C GLN A 73 5.24 -1.57 9.71
N VAL A 74 5.12 -1.65 11.03
CA VAL A 74 5.58 -0.59 11.95
C VAL A 74 7.08 -0.32 11.77
N ILE A 75 7.90 -1.37 11.61
CA ILE A 75 9.34 -1.22 11.35
C ILE A 75 9.58 -0.58 9.97
N LEU A 76 8.88 -1.04 8.93
CA LEU A 76 8.98 -0.48 7.58
C LEU A 76 8.55 0.99 7.55
N GLU A 77 7.49 1.36 8.24
CA GLU A 77 7.00 2.73 8.37
C GLU A 77 8.06 3.63 9.01
N PHE A 78 8.66 3.17 10.12
CA PHE A 78 9.76 3.88 10.78
C PHE A 78 10.94 4.14 9.84
N LEU A 79 11.34 3.14 9.04
CA LEU A 79 12.40 3.29 8.04
C LEU A 79 12.02 4.21 6.87
N SER A 80 10.73 4.27 6.54
CA SER A 80 10.19 5.12 5.48
C SER A 80 9.89 6.55 5.92
N LYS A 81 9.98 6.86 7.22
CA LYS A 81 9.55 8.14 7.82
C LYS A 81 8.09 8.50 7.46
N GLY A 82 7.24 7.49 7.30
CA GLY A 82 5.81 7.66 6.99
C GLY A 82 5.50 8.19 5.59
N ALA A 83 6.33 7.84 4.59
CA ALA A 83 6.12 8.23 3.19
C ALA A 83 4.81 7.72 2.57
N GLU A 84 4.32 6.59 3.06
CA GLU A 84 3.12 5.91 2.56
C GLU A 84 1.82 6.66 2.90
N HIS A 85 1.84 7.50 3.95
CA HIS A 85 0.68 8.28 4.42
C HIS A 85 0.93 9.80 4.40
N GLY A 86 2.10 10.25 3.94
CA GLY A 86 2.33 11.64 3.52
C GLY A 86 3.12 12.52 4.49
N HIS A 87 3.84 11.93 5.47
CA HIS A 87 4.59 12.67 6.51
C HIS A 87 6.05 13.00 6.17
N VAL A 88 6.43 13.03 4.90
CA VAL A 88 7.83 13.26 4.52
C VAL A 88 8.17 14.76 4.53
N HIS A 89 8.96 15.15 5.53
CA HIS A 89 9.60 16.46 5.62
C HIS A 89 11.10 16.33 5.30
N ILE A 90 11.49 16.50 4.04
CA ILE A 90 12.91 16.61 3.66
C ILE A 90 13.27 18.08 3.45
N HIS A 91 14.39 18.47 4.06
CA HIS A 91 14.98 19.79 3.85
C HIS A 91 15.65 19.79 2.47
N LYS A 92 15.43 20.83 1.67
CA LYS A 92 15.94 20.93 0.28
C LYS A 92 17.45 20.73 0.12
N GLU A 93 18.21 20.76 1.20
CA GLU A 93 19.66 20.58 1.22
C GLU A 93 20.12 19.12 1.30
N ASP A 94 19.24 18.16 1.59
CA ASP A 94 19.58 16.74 1.56
C ASP A 94 19.75 16.27 0.11
N THR A 95 20.99 15.92 -0.24
CA THR A 95 21.38 15.42 -1.59
C THR A 95 21.54 13.91 -1.63
N ALA A 96 21.60 13.26 -0.46
CA ALA A 96 21.73 11.81 -0.36
C ALA A 96 20.42 11.10 -0.72
N PHE A 97 20.53 10.05 -1.52
CA PHE A 97 19.38 9.22 -1.90
C PHE A 97 18.82 8.49 -0.67
N PRO A 98 17.49 8.41 -0.49
CA PRO A 98 16.89 7.95 0.76
C PRO A 98 16.74 6.41 0.74
N TRP A 99 17.87 5.70 0.86
CA TRP A 99 17.92 4.24 0.73
C TRP A 99 17.00 3.49 1.69
N LEU A 100 16.90 3.93 2.95
CA LEU A 100 16.02 3.27 3.94
C LEU A 100 14.55 3.35 3.53
N LEU A 101 14.12 4.53 3.05
CA LEU A 101 12.78 4.74 2.53
C LEU A 101 12.54 3.88 1.28
N PHE A 102 13.49 3.85 0.36
CA PHE A 102 13.37 3.06 -0.87
C PHE A 102 13.28 1.55 -0.59
N ILE A 103 14.18 1.01 0.23
CA ILE A 103 14.20 -0.42 0.56
C ILE A 103 12.93 -0.82 1.31
N SER A 104 12.50 0.01 2.26
CA SER A 104 11.28 -0.24 3.02
C SER A 104 10.06 -0.34 2.12
N LEU A 105 9.86 0.65 1.24
CA LEU A 105 8.78 0.68 0.26
C LEU A 105 8.84 -0.49 -0.71
N CYS A 106 10.04 -0.93 -1.10
CA CYS A 106 10.20 -2.10 -1.96
C CYS A 106 9.79 -3.40 -1.26
N ILE A 107 10.14 -3.59 0.02
CA ILE A 107 9.73 -4.77 0.80
C ILE A 107 8.21 -4.77 0.98
N HIS A 108 7.64 -3.64 1.37
CA HIS A 108 6.19 -3.48 1.49
C HIS A 108 5.48 -3.79 0.15
N SER A 109 5.90 -3.14 -0.94
CA SER A 109 5.34 -3.30 -2.30
C SER A 109 5.52 -4.73 -2.85
N PHE A 110 6.54 -5.45 -2.41
CA PHE A 110 6.75 -6.84 -2.76
C PHE A 110 5.73 -7.76 -2.08
N LEU A 111 5.59 -7.61 -0.76
CA LEU A 111 4.72 -8.46 0.06
C LEU A 111 3.25 -8.31 -0.31
N GLU A 112 2.78 -7.09 -0.63
CA GLU A 112 1.40 -6.88 -1.09
C GLU A 112 1.05 -7.59 -2.40
N GLY A 113 2.05 -8.07 -3.16
CA GLY A 113 1.85 -8.83 -4.39
C GLY A 113 1.42 -10.29 -4.17
N PHE A 114 1.66 -10.86 -2.99
CA PHE A 114 1.35 -12.27 -2.70
C PHE A 114 -0.15 -12.62 -2.78
N PRO A 115 -1.06 -11.89 -2.10
CA PRO A 115 -2.48 -12.28 -2.07
C PRO A 115 -3.22 -12.10 -3.41
N ILE A 116 -2.59 -11.48 -4.43
CA ILE A 116 -3.16 -11.33 -5.78
C ILE A 116 -3.31 -12.68 -6.51
N HIS A 117 -2.55 -13.71 -6.10
CA HIS A 117 -2.63 -15.05 -6.66
C HIS A 117 -4.02 -15.66 -6.46
N GLU A 118 -4.45 -15.74 -5.21
CA GLU A 118 -5.64 -16.47 -4.76
C GLU A 118 -6.92 -15.65 -4.90
N HIS A 119 -6.84 -14.34 -4.64
CA HIS A 119 -7.99 -13.45 -4.66
C HIS A 119 -7.94 -12.52 -5.86
N ASN A 120 -8.85 -12.74 -6.80
CA ASN A 120 -8.92 -11.93 -8.01
C ASN A 120 -9.26 -10.48 -7.68
N ASP A 121 -10.07 -10.25 -6.65
CA ASP A 121 -10.56 -8.93 -6.27
C ASP A 121 -9.52 -8.12 -5.50
N MET A 122 -8.57 -8.81 -4.87
CA MET A 122 -7.44 -8.19 -4.19
C MET A 122 -6.55 -7.38 -5.15
N VAL A 123 -6.56 -7.70 -6.45
CA VAL A 123 -5.87 -6.89 -7.46
C VAL A 123 -6.42 -5.46 -7.51
N TYR A 124 -7.73 -5.29 -7.30
CA TYR A 124 -8.37 -3.98 -7.25
C TYR A 124 -8.03 -3.25 -5.95
N GLY A 125 -7.96 -3.98 -4.84
CA GLY A 125 -7.47 -3.47 -3.54
C GLY A 125 -6.09 -2.84 -3.66
N VAL A 126 -5.14 -3.63 -4.15
CA VAL A 126 -3.74 -3.20 -4.33
C VAL A 126 -3.65 -2.08 -5.37
N LEU A 127 -4.41 -2.13 -6.47
CA LEU A 127 -4.43 -1.05 -7.46
C LEU A 127 -4.90 0.27 -6.84
N ILE A 128 -6.05 0.26 -6.14
CA ILE A 128 -6.63 1.47 -5.55
C ILE A 128 -5.71 2.01 -4.45
N HIS A 129 -5.04 1.13 -3.71
CA HIS A 129 -4.04 1.48 -2.69
C HIS A 129 -2.77 2.13 -3.26
N LYS A 130 -2.25 1.61 -4.36
CA LYS A 130 -1.01 2.11 -4.96
C LYS A 130 -1.12 3.51 -5.55
N ILE A 131 -2.28 3.91 -6.04
CA ILE A 131 -2.47 5.23 -6.67
C ILE A 131 -2.10 6.38 -5.70
N PRO A 132 -2.71 6.48 -4.50
CA PRO A 132 -2.33 7.50 -3.52
C PRO A 132 -0.86 7.45 -3.12
N ILE A 133 -0.31 6.26 -2.85
CA ILE A 133 1.09 6.08 -2.43
C ILE A 133 2.03 6.58 -3.53
N ALA A 134 1.80 6.19 -4.78
CA ALA A 134 2.59 6.64 -5.91
C ALA A 134 2.46 8.15 -6.14
N ALA A 135 1.31 8.75 -5.84
CA ALA A 135 1.13 10.20 -5.88
C ALA A 135 1.94 10.91 -4.79
N LEU A 136 1.93 10.41 -3.54
CA LEU A 136 2.70 10.96 -2.43
C LEU A 136 4.21 10.85 -2.68
N ILE A 137 4.68 9.65 -3.05
CA ILE A 137 6.09 9.40 -3.37
C ILE A 137 6.53 10.20 -4.59
N GLY A 138 5.70 10.23 -5.64
CA GLY A 138 5.98 11.00 -6.85
C GLY A 138 6.14 12.49 -6.55
N ALA A 139 5.25 13.06 -5.75
CA ALA A 139 5.34 14.47 -5.33
C ALA A 139 6.60 14.71 -4.52
N PHE A 140 6.88 13.84 -3.55
CA PHE A 140 8.10 13.87 -2.74
C PHE A 140 9.38 13.84 -3.59
N LEU A 141 9.49 12.91 -4.53
CA LEU A 141 10.66 12.79 -5.40
C LEU A 141 10.82 13.99 -6.33
N LEU A 142 9.71 14.55 -6.83
CA LEU A 142 9.70 15.71 -7.73
C LEU A 142 10.02 17.05 -7.04
N GLU A 143 9.87 17.12 -5.72
CA GLU A 143 10.26 18.26 -4.87
C GLU A 143 11.69 18.14 -4.32
N SER A 144 12.27 16.94 -4.36
CA SER A 144 13.63 16.65 -3.89
C SER A 144 14.70 17.11 -4.88
N SER A 145 15.95 17.19 -4.42
CA SER A 145 17.12 17.58 -5.23
C SER A 145 17.69 16.44 -6.11
N TYR A 146 16.97 15.32 -6.22
CA TYR A 146 17.44 14.12 -6.92
C TYR A 146 17.47 14.27 -8.43
N THR A 147 18.41 13.58 -9.07
CA THR A 147 18.51 13.55 -10.54
C THR A 147 17.31 12.82 -11.16
N ARG A 148 16.94 13.18 -12.38
CA ARG A 148 15.85 12.50 -13.11
C ARG A 148 16.08 10.99 -13.22
N LEU A 149 17.33 10.55 -13.37
CA LEU A 149 17.68 9.14 -13.43
C LEU A 149 17.39 8.41 -12.11
N GLN A 150 17.71 9.03 -10.97
CA GLN A 150 17.39 8.46 -9.66
C GLN A 150 15.88 8.36 -9.42
N ILE A 151 15.12 9.40 -9.80
CA ILE A 151 13.65 9.41 -9.65
C ILE A 151 13.01 8.31 -10.52
N VAL A 152 13.40 8.23 -11.80
CA VAL A 152 12.88 7.23 -12.73
C VAL A 152 13.29 5.82 -12.29
N GLY A 153 14.56 5.63 -11.89
CA GLY A 153 15.04 4.35 -11.37
C GLY A 153 14.28 3.90 -10.12
N PHE A 154 14.03 4.83 -9.18
CA PHE A 154 13.20 4.56 -8.00
C PHE A 154 11.82 4.04 -8.41
N LEU A 155 11.11 4.78 -9.26
CA LEU A 155 9.73 4.45 -9.63
C LEU A 155 9.63 3.14 -10.41
N ILE A 156 10.59 2.86 -11.30
CA ILE A 156 10.62 1.60 -12.06
C ILE A 156 10.82 0.41 -11.11
N ILE A 157 11.82 0.47 -10.23
CA ILE A 157 12.10 -0.64 -9.32
C ILE A 157 10.94 -0.83 -8.35
N PHE A 158 10.48 0.25 -7.71
CA PHE A 158 9.34 0.24 -6.80
C PHE A 158 8.08 -0.36 -7.45
N GLY A 159 7.81 -0.01 -8.70
CA GLY A 159 6.67 -0.53 -9.44
C GLY A 159 6.80 -1.95 -9.96
N ALA A 160 8.02 -2.46 -10.07
CA ALA A 160 8.25 -3.86 -10.39
C ALA A 160 8.05 -4.80 -9.18
N MET A 161 8.11 -4.29 -7.94
CA MET A 161 8.07 -5.14 -6.75
C MET A 161 6.76 -5.92 -6.58
N THR A 162 5.60 -5.32 -6.85
CA THR A 162 4.31 -6.03 -6.73
C THR A 162 4.09 -7.08 -7.80
N PRO A 163 4.33 -6.80 -9.10
CA PRO A 163 4.37 -7.86 -10.11
C PRO A 163 5.37 -8.97 -9.77
N LEU A 164 6.52 -8.62 -9.20
CA LEU A 164 7.52 -9.59 -8.77
C LEU A 164 7.02 -10.47 -7.61
N GLY A 165 6.40 -9.89 -6.59
CA GLY A 165 5.77 -10.63 -5.49
C GLY A 165 4.66 -11.56 -5.98
N THR A 166 3.80 -11.05 -6.86
CA THR A 166 2.76 -11.84 -7.53
C THR A 166 3.39 -13.00 -8.30
N PHE A 167 4.42 -12.73 -9.10
CA PHE A 167 5.07 -13.75 -9.92
C PHE A 167 5.70 -14.86 -9.07
N ILE A 168 6.41 -14.49 -8.00
CA ILE A 168 7.05 -15.44 -7.09
C ILE A 168 5.99 -16.31 -6.40
N SER A 169 4.92 -15.70 -5.87
CA SER A 169 3.79 -16.42 -5.27
C SER A 169 3.15 -17.42 -6.25
N ASN A 170 3.02 -17.07 -7.53
CA ASN A 170 2.38 -17.91 -8.55
C ASN A 170 3.26 -19.05 -9.08
N THR A 171 4.59 -18.88 -9.08
CA THR A 171 5.48 -19.71 -9.91
C THR A 171 6.43 -20.58 -9.09
N MET A 172 6.74 -20.19 -7.86
CA MET A 172 7.76 -20.87 -7.06
C MET A 172 7.15 -21.97 -6.20
N PRO A 173 7.43 -23.27 -6.46
CA PRO A 173 6.80 -24.37 -5.72
C PRO A 173 7.08 -24.36 -4.22
N PHE A 174 8.27 -23.90 -3.82
CA PHE A 174 8.65 -23.80 -2.41
C PHE A 174 7.87 -22.71 -1.66
N VAL A 175 7.23 -21.76 -2.36
CA VAL A 175 6.42 -20.69 -1.75
C VAL A 175 5.01 -21.20 -1.47
N ALA A 176 4.51 -22.17 -2.23
CA ALA A 176 3.16 -22.71 -2.07
C ALA A 176 2.90 -23.26 -0.65
N GLU A 177 3.92 -23.86 -0.01
CA GLU A 177 3.80 -24.38 1.37
C GLU A 177 3.70 -23.28 2.44
N TYR A 178 4.06 -22.04 2.10
CA TYR A 178 4.10 -20.91 3.03
C TYR A 178 3.15 -19.78 2.62
N VAL A 179 2.38 -19.95 1.54
CA VAL A 179 1.58 -18.86 0.95
C VAL A 179 0.55 -18.33 1.95
N ASP A 180 -0.12 -19.21 2.70
CA ASP A 180 -1.10 -18.83 3.72
C ASP A 180 -0.45 -18.06 4.88
N ALA A 181 0.73 -18.49 5.32
CA ALA A 181 1.49 -17.81 6.37
C ALA A 181 1.96 -16.42 5.90
N ILE A 182 2.38 -16.29 4.64
CA ILE A 182 2.75 -15.01 4.05
C ILE A 182 1.51 -14.13 3.89
N ASN A 183 0.37 -14.67 3.44
CA ASN A 183 -0.90 -13.96 3.36
C ASN A 183 -1.35 -13.47 4.73
N ALA A 184 -1.18 -14.24 5.81
CA ALA A 184 -1.43 -13.81 7.18
C ALA A 184 -0.55 -12.60 7.58
N VAL A 185 0.74 -12.62 7.24
CA VAL A 185 1.63 -11.46 7.43
C VAL A 185 1.15 -10.26 6.62
N VAL A 186 0.76 -10.46 5.36
CA VAL A 186 0.28 -9.40 4.47
C VAL A 186 -1.04 -8.79 4.96
N ILE A 187 -1.95 -9.59 5.53
CA ILE A 187 -3.15 -9.11 6.22
C ILE A 187 -2.76 -8.15 7.35
N GLY A 188 -1.77 -8.51 8.17
CA GLY A 188 -1.25 -7.63 9.22
C GLY A 188 -0.72 -6.30 8.68
N ILE A 189 0.02 -6.35 7.56
CA ILE A 189 0.50 -5.16 6.85
C ILE A 189 -0.67 -4.26 6.41
N PHE A 190 -1.68 -4.83 5.76
CA PHE A 190 -2.85 -4.07 5.29
C PHE A 190 -3.69 -3.50 6.42
N LEU A 191 -3.89 -4.24 7.50
CA LEU A 191 -4.59 -3.76 8.69
C LEU A 191 -3.88 -2.54 9.27
N HIS A 192 -2.55 -2.58 9.43
CA HIS A 192 -1.78 -1.46 9.93
C HIS A 192 -1.89 -0.24 9.01
N ILE A 193 -1.57 -0.37 7.73
CA ILE A 193 -1.57 0.77 6.79
C ILE A 193 -2.96 1.38 6.65
N SER A 194 -3.99 0.55 6.49
CA SER A 194 -5.34 1.03 6.27
C SER A 194 -5.88 1.76 7.50
N THR A 195 -5.59 1.27 8.71
CA THR A 195 -5.99 1.94 9.94
C THR A 195 -5.21 3.22 10.18
N THR A 196 -3.89 3.24 9.96
CA THR A 196 -3.07 4.47 10.01
C THR A 196 -3.62 5.52 9.06
N ILE A 197 -3.91 5.17 7.80
CA ILE A 197 -4.52 6.07 6.83
C ILE A 197 -5.89 6.59 7.31
N LEU A 198 -6.75 5.71 7.85
CA LEU A 198 -8.10 6.09 8.29
C LEU A 198 -8.08 7.03 9.49
N PHE A 199 -7.18 6.81 10.45
CA PHE A 199 -7.17 7.57 11.71
C PHE A 199 -6.26 8.80 11.66
N GLU A 200 -5.12 8.75 10.97
CA GLU A 200 -4.13 9.83 10.96
C GLU A 200 -4.45 10.95 9.96
N THR A 201 -5.21 10.68 8.90
CA THR A 201 -5.62 11.71 7.91
C THR A 201 -6.60 12.76 8.44
N GLY A 202 -6.96 12.73 9.73
CA GLY A 202 -7.87 13.70 10.36
C GLY A 202 -7.15 14.95 10.87
N GLU A 203 -7.49 16.12 10.32
CA GLU A 203 -7.06 17.40 10.92
C GLU A 203 -7.95 17.74 12.12
N GLY A 204 -7.41 17.54 13.33
CA GLY A 204 -7.86 18.13 14.60
C GLY A 204 -9.36 18.04 14.89
N HIS A 205 -9.85 16.90 15.40
CA HIS A 205 -11.17 16.64 16.01
C HIS A 205 -12.45 17.21 15.34
N LYS A 206 -12.38 17.91 14.21
CA LYS A 206 -13.54 18.42 13.48
C LYS A 206 -14.07 17.31 12.57
N PHE A 207 -15.34 17.02 12.73
CA PHE A 207 -16.04 16.04 11.89
C PHE A 207 -15.97 16.44 10.40
N ASN A 208 -15.52 15.52 9.55
CA ASN A 208 -15.43 15.72 8.10
C ASN A 208 -16.38 14.74 7.39
N LEU A 209 -17.54 15.25 6.96
CA LEU A 209 -18.56 14.43 6.29
C LEU A 209 -18.05 13.85 4.97
N SER A 210 -17.27 14.60 4.19
CA SER A 210 -16.71 14.12 2.92
C SER A 210 -15.78 12.93 3.14
N LYS A 211 -14.97 12.96 4.21
CA LYS A 211 -14.13 11.82 4.61
C LYS A 211 -14.98 10.61 4.98
N LEU A 212 -16.03 10.80 5.79
CA LEU A 212 -16.92 9.70 6.17
C LEU A 212 -17.59 9.08 4.94
N LEU A 213 -18.10 9.90 4.02
CA LEU A 213 -18.70 9.42 2.77
C LEU A 213 -17.71 8.65 1.90
N ALA A 214 -16.46 9.12 1.80
CA ALA A 214 -15.40 8.42 1.10
C ALA A 214 -15.11 7.04 1.73
N ILE A 215 -15.08 6.96 3.06
CA ILE A 215 -14.91 5.69 3.80
C ILE A 215 -16.08 4.75 3.54
N CYS A 216 -17.32 5.22 3.69
CA CYS A 216 -18.53 4.44 3.44
C CYS A 216 -18.57 3.92 2.00
N LEU A 217 -18.19 4.76 1.02
CA LEU A 217 -18.13 4.36 -0.38
C LEU A 217 -17.06 3.27 -0.62
N GLY A 218 -15.89 3.41 -0.01
CA GLY A 218 -14.84 2.39 -0.09
C GLY A 218 -15.32 1.03 0.44
N ILE A 219 -15.94 1.02 1.63
CA ILE A 219 -16.50 -0.20 2.21
C ILE A 219 -17.62 -0.78 1.35
N LEU A 220 -18.53 0.07 0.86
CA LEU A 220 -19.67 -0.38 0.05
C LEU A 220 -19.20 -1.04 -1.24
N ILE A 221 -18.26 -0.41 -1.96
CA ILE A 221 -17.75 -0.97 -3.22
C ILE A 221 -17.01 -2.29 -2.95
N ALA A 222 -16.17 -2.35 -1.91
CA ALA A 222 -15.45 -3.57 -1.54
C ALA A 222 -16.39 -4.73 -1.17
N TYR A 223 -17.58 -4.45 -0.62
CA TYR A 223 -18.54 -5.48 -0.27
C TYR A 223 -19.26 -6.11 -1.48
N PHE A 224 -19.34 -5.40 -2.61
CA PHE A 224 -20.11 -5.82 -3.79
C PHE A 224 -19.25 -6.33 -4.96
N ILE A 225 -17.93 -6.20 -4.83
CA ILE A 225 -16.98 -6.83 -5.75
C ILE A 225 -16.68 -8.21 -5.18
#